data_AF-A0A317YQU0-F1
#
_entry.id   AF-A0A317YQU0-F1
#
_cell.length_a   1.000
_cell.length_b   1.000
_cell.length_c   1.000
_cell.angle_alpha   90.00
_cell.angle_beta   90.00
_cell.angle_gamma   90.00
#
_symmetry.space_group_name_H-M   'P 1'
#
loop_
_entity.id
_entity.type
_entity.pdbx_description
1 polymer ?
#
loop_
_entity_poly.entity_id
_entity_poly.type
_entity_poly.pdbx_seq_one_letter_code
_entity_poly.pdbx_strand_id
1 'polypeptide(L)'
;MYKELFYSKISELKKNGNYREFTEVNRVSSKYPLAKGEYGQEIIVFCSNNYLGISQDKSVIESMAKGIGIIGGYIAGERGMIDVIRSYSSGFIFTTALPPAIVAGCLQSIKVVRKRDDLISALHTNTKRLREKLKANGIEVLKDSTTHILPVIIGDSQKCKEAAKMLFETFNIYVQAINAPTVKKGTERFRINVTPNHTAEQIDLLVSSIVFVFDQLNIKRSVLVK
;
A
#
# COMPACT_ATOMS: atom_id res chain seq x y z
N MET A 1 -14.82 26.01 -23.28
CA MET A 1 -15.30 24.65 -23.66
C MET A 1 -14.71 23.53 -22.79
N TYR A 2 -13.40 23.28 -22.77
CA TYR A 2 -12.85 22.16 -21.98
C TYR A 2 -12.92 22.34 -20.44
N LYS A 3 -12.78 23.58 -19.94
CA LYS A 3 -12.85 23.85 -18.49
C LYS A 3 -14.17 23.40 -17.86
N GLU A 4 -15.31 23.73 -18.48
CA GLU A 4 -16.63 23.34 -17.98
C GLU A 4 -16.82 21.82 -17.98
N LEU A 5 -16.32 21.13 -19.01
CA LEU A 5 -16.32 19.67 -19.07
C LEU A 5 -15.49 19.06 -17.93
N PHE A 6 -14.31 19.62 -17.64
CA PHE A 6 -13.48 19.16 -16.53
C PHE A 6 -14.14 19.42 -15.17
N TYR A 7 -14.67 20.62 -14.95
CA TYR A 7 -15.34 20.96 -13.68
C TYR A 7 -16.59 20.11 -13.46
N SER A 8 -17.37 19.81 -14.51
CA SER A 8 -18.54 18.93 -14.39
C SER A 8 -18.13 17.51 -14.02
N LYS A 9 -17.06 16.97 -14.64
CA LYS A 9 -16.52 15.64 -14.33
C LYS A 9 -15.95 15.55 -12.91
N ILE A 10 -15.25 16.57 -12.44
CA ILE A 10 -14.77 16.63 -11.05
C ILE A 10 -15.94 16.73 -10.07
N SER A 11 -16.94 17.56 -10.36
CA SER A 11 -18.14 17.68 -9.52
C SER A 11 -18.91 16.36 -9.43
N GLU A 12 -19.03 15.64 -10.55
CA GLU A 12 -19.59 14.29 -10.60
C GLU A 12 -18.81 13.30 -9.74
N LEU A 13 -17.47 13.31 -9.81
CA LEU A 13 -16.61 12.47 -8.96
C LEU A 13 -16.78 12.81 -7.47
N LYS A 14 -16.88 14.10 -7.12
CA LYS A 14 -17.11 14.53 -5.72
C LYS A 14 -18.47 14.08 -5.23
N LYS A 15 -19.54 14.32 -6.01
CA LYS A 15 -20.92 13.91 -5.68
C LYS A 15 -21.04 12.39 -5.50
N ASN A 16 -20.33 11.62 -6.31
CA ASN A 16 -20.35 10.16 -6.26
C ASN A 16 -19.33 9.56 -5.27
N GLY A 17 -18.65 10.39 -4.47
CA GLY A 17 -17.67 9.93 -3.49
C GLY A 17 -16.41 9.29 -4.10
N ASN A 18 -16.14 9.47 -5.40
CA ASN A 18 -15.00 8.86 -6.11
C ASN A 18 -13.85 9.84 -6.39
N TYR A 19 -13.99 11.11 -6.00
CA TYR A 19 -12.90 12.07 -6.08
C TYR A 19 -11.71 11.60 -5.25
N ARG A 20 -10.50 11.63 -5.81
CA ARG A 20 -9.31 11.15 -5.12
C ARG A 20 -8.67 12.29 -4.34
N GLU A 21 -8.63 12.14 -3.03
CA GLU A 21 -7.84 12.99 -2.15
C GLU A 21 -6.45 12.37 -1.98
N PHE A 22 -5.44 13.22 -2.00
CA PHE A 22 -4.04 12.79 -1.86
C PHE A 22 -3.58 13.20 -0.47
N THR A 23 -3.19 12.22 0.33
CA THR A 23 -2.52 12.44 1.61
C THR A 23 -1.02 12.48 1.36
N GLU A 24 -0.36 13.57 1.72
CA GLU A 24 1.09 13.65 1.61
C GLU A 24 1.74 12.79 2.70
N VAL A 25 2.62 11.88 2.27
CA VAL A 25 3.38 11.00 3.16
C VAL A 25 4.85 11.01 2.76
N ASN A 26 5.65 11.62 3.63
CA ASN A 26 7.08 11.79 3.45
C ASN A 26 7.83 10.67 4.19
N ARG A 27 8.42 9.74 3.43
CA ARG A 27 9.20 8.66 4.02
C ARG A 27 10.49 9.18 4.64
N VAL A 28 10.81 8.69 5.82
CA VAL A 28 12.08 8.98 6.50
C VAL A 28 13.03 7.81 6.27
N SER A 29 14.23 8.10 5.74
CA SER A 29 15.27 7.09 5.56
C SER A 29 15.60 6.41 6.89
N SER A 30 15.79 5.11 6.86
CA SER A 30 16.14 4.24 7.98
C SER A 30 15.09 4.11 9.09
N LYS A 31 13.87 4.65 8.92
CA LYS A 31 12.81 4.63 9.95
C LYS A 31 11.53 3.88 9.57
N TYR A 32 11.51 3.16 8.45
CA TYR A 32 10.32 2.38 8.05
C TYR A 32 9.91 1.36 9.15
N PRO A 33 8.61 1.25 9.52
CA PRO A 33 7.43 1.72 8.80
C PRO A 33 6.97 3.16 9.10
N LEU A 34 7.74 3.93 9.87
CA LEU A 34 7.41 5.31 10.22
C LEU A 34 7.64 6.26 9.04
N ALA A 35 6.78 7.26 8.94
CA ALA A 35 6.87 8.35 7.97
C ALA A 35 6.37 9.67 8.60
N LYS A 36 6.53 10.78 7.89
CA LYS A 36 5.89 12.05 8.25
C LYS A 36 4.63 12.26 7.41
N GLY A 37 3.51 12.57 8.06
CA GLY A 37 2.29 13.00 7.40
C GLY A 37 2.36 14.43 6.87
N GLU A 38 1.29 14.85 6.21
CA GLU A 38 1.13 16.19 5.61
C GLU A 38 1.39 17.34 6.59
N TYR A 39 1.06 17.18 7.88
CA TYR A 39 1.29 18.19 8.92
C TYR A 39 2.61 17.98 9.69
N GLY A 40 3.50 17.12 9.17
CA GLY A 40 4.80 16.82 9.78
C GLY A 40 4.75 15.85 10.96
N GLN A 41 3.56 15.40 11.37
CA GLN A 41 3.36 14.40 12.42
C GLN A 41 3.92 13.04 12.01
N GLU A 42 4.41 12.27 12.97
CA GLU A 42 4.89 10.91 12.70
C GLU A 42 3.68 9.97 12.54
N ILE A 43 3.70 9.14 11.49
CA ILE A 43 2.65 8.19 11.14
C ILE A 43 3.22 6.79 10.90
N ILE A 44 2.38 5.76 11.08
CA ILE A 44 2.71 4.36 10.79
C ILE A 44 2.03 3.94 9.48
N VAL A 45 2.81 3.42 8.52
CA VAL A 45 2.34 3.08 7.17
C VAL A 45 1.99 1.61 7.01
N PHE A 46 0.70 1.30 6.85
CA PHE A 46 0.16 -0.06 6.67
C PHE A 46 -0.33 -0.39 5.24
N CYS A 47 -0.05 0.47 4.26
CA CYS A 47 -0.49 0.31 2.86
C CYS A 47 0.67 0.45 1.85
N SER A 48 1.85 -0.04 2.22
CA SER A 48 3.08 0.11 1.42
C SER A 48 3.36 -1.10 0.55
N ASN A 49 3.86 -0.87 -0.68
CA ASN A 49 4.40 -1.94 -1.53
C ASN A 49 5.85 -2.37 -1.15
N ASN A 50 6.43 -1.83 -0.07
CA ASN A 50 7.74 -2.21 0.46
C ASN A 50 7.62 -3.41 1.42
N TYR A 51 7.05 -4.53 0.95
CA TYR A 51 6.60 -5.63 1.82
C TYR A 51 7.70 -6.23 2.69
N LEU A 52 8.93 -6.33 2.15
CA LEU A 52 10.08 -6.86 2.89
C LEU A 52 10.89 -5.78 3.62
N GLY A 53 10.54 -4.49 3.50
CA GLY A 53 11.30 -3.42 4.13
C GLY A 53 12.67 -3.13 3.48
N ILE A 54 12.99 -3.75 2.34
CA ILE A 54 14.34 -3.75 1.74
C ILE A 54 14.81 -2.36 1.30
N SER A 55 13.89 -1.41 1.11
CA SER A 55 14.28 -0.02 0.91
C SER A 55 15.10 0.59 2.07
N GLN A 56 15.17 -0.09 3.22
CA GLN A 56 15.98 0.32 4.37
C GLN A 56 17.34 -0.37 4.45
N ASP A 57 17.61 -1.35 3.58
CA ASP A 57 18.88 -2.07 3.59
C ASP A 57 20.02 -1.10 3.27
N LYS A 58 21.06 -1.08 4.10
CA LYS A 58 22.18 -0.14 3.97
C LYS A 58 22.83 -0.24 2.59
N SER A 59 23.03 -1.44 2.05
CA SER A 59 23.66 -1.61 0.74
C SER A 59 22.76 -1.10 -0.39
N VAL A 60 21.45 -1.21 -0.23
CA VAL A 60 20.45 -0.65 -1.16
C VAL A 60 20.45 0.87 -1.05
N ILE A 61 20.42 1.44 0.15
CA ILE A 61 20.47 2.90 0.39
C ILE A 61 21.79 3.49 -0.14
N GLU A 62 22.92 2.85 0.10
CA GLU A 62 24.23 3.29 -0.41
C GLU A 62 24.26 3.27 -1.94
N SER A 63 23.68 2.23 -2.55
CA SER A 63 23.47 2.19 -3.99
C SER A 63 22.52 3.30 -4.48
N MET A 64 21.63 3.78 -3.61
CA MET A 64 20.68 4.88 -3.85
C MET A 64 21.22 6.26 -3.46
N ALA A 65 22.41 6.40 -2.85
CA ALA A 65 22.89 7.60 -2.12
C ALA A 65 23.09 8.88 -2.96
N LYS A 66 22.53 8.92 -4.18
CA LYS A 66 22.31 10.12 -4.99
C LYS A 66 20.82 10.42 -5.23
N GLY A 67 19.95 10.06 -4.28
CA GLY A 67 18.68 10.75 -4.03
C GLY A 67 17.43 10.22 -4.73
N ILE A 68 17.39 8.98 -5.24
CA ILE A 68 16.23 8.51 -6.00
C ILE A 68 15.63 7.24 -5.41
N GLY A 69 14.32 7.28 -5.14
CA GLY A 69 13.50 6.10 -4.90
C GLY A 69 13.49 5.23 -6.14
N ILE A 70 13.78 3.94 -6.01
CA ILE A 70 13.90 3.03 -7.15
C ILE A 70 12.57 2.98 -7.91
N ILE A 71 12.63 3.23 -9.23
CA ILE A 71 11.51 3.14 -10.16
C ILE A 71 11.93 2.32 -11.37
N GLY A 72 11.03 1.47 -11.85
CA GLY A 72 11.27 0.67 -13.05
C GLY A 72 10.32 -0.50 -13.15
N GLY A 73 10.16 -1.01 -14.36
CA GLY A 73 9.47 -2.27 -14.65
C GLY A 73 10.38 -3.15 -15.50
N TYR A 74 10.22 -4.45 -15.38
CA TYR A 74 10.91 -5.41 -16.23
C TYR A 74 9.95 -6.55 -16.59
N ILE A 75 10.28 -7.24 -17.68
CA ILE A 75 9.68 -8.52 -18.06
C ILE A 75 10.78 -9.58 -18.10
N ALA A 76 10.44 -10.81 -17.75
CA ALA A 76 11.32 -11.96 -17.87
C ALA A 76 10.56 -13.07 -18.60
N GLY A 77 11.22 -13.80 -19.49
CA GLY A 77 10.61 -14.81 -20.34
C GLY A 77 11.60 -15.43 -21.31
N GLU A 78 11.10 -16.26 -22.21
CA GLU A 78 11.92 -16.89 -23.24
C GLU A 78 12.53 -15.84 -24.18
N ARG A 79 13.76 -16.11 -24.64
CA ARG A 79 14.55 -15.19 -25.48
C ARG A 79 13.77 -14.68 -26.70
N GLY A 80 13.05 -15.56 -27.41
CA GLY A 80 12.26 -15.18 -28.58
C GLY A 80 11.17 -14.16 -28.25
N MET A 81 10.42 -14.36 -27.15
CA MET A 81 9.37 -13.44 -26.71
C MET A 81 9.95 -12.09 -26.27
N ILE A 82 11.05 -12.09 -25.53
CA ILE A 82 11.72 -10.85 -25.12
C ILE A 82 12.20 -10.07 -26.35
N ASP A 83 12.73 -10.75 -27.36
CA ASP A 83 13.23 -10.10 -28.57
C ASP A 83 12.11 -9.48 -29.41
N VAL A 84 10.95 -10.16 -29.51
CA VAL A 84 9.74 -9.60 -30.11
C VAL A 84 9.30 -8.34 -29.37
N ILE A 85 9.15 -8.40 -28.04
CA ILE A 85 8.68 -7.23 -27.27
C ILE A 85 9.67 -6.06 -27.40
N ARG A 86 10.97 -6.33 -27.33
CA ARG A 86 12.03 -5.32 -27.50
C ARG A 86 12.00 -4.66 -28.88
N SER A 87 11.56 -5.39 -29.91
CA SER A 87 11.55 -4.92 -31.31
C SER A 87 10.25 -4.21 -31.72
N TYR A 88 9.12 -4.51 -31.06
CA TYR A 88 7.80 -4.01 -31.44
C TYR A 88 7.15 -3.07 -30.42
N SER A 89 7.59 -3.08 -29.16
CA SER A 89 6.97 -2.25 -28.12
C SER A 89 7.39 -0.79 -28.26
N SER A 90 6.48 0.06 -28.73
CA SER A 90 6.68 1.51 -28.82
C SER A 90 6.99 2.12 -27.45
N GLY A 91 6.38 1.61 -26.38
CA GLY A 91 6.64 2.04 -25.00
C GLY A 91 8.04 1.66 -24.48
N PHE A 92 8.74 0.73 -25.16
CA PHE A 92 10.13 0.41 -24.89
C PHE A 92 11.09 1.20 -25.80
N ILE A 93 10.77 1.34 -27.09
CA ILE A 93 11.65 1.95 -28.10
C ILE A 93 11.68 3.48 -27.98
N PHE A 94 10.53 4.11 -27.79
CA PHE A 94 10.37 5.57 -27.86
C PHE A 94 10.26 6.20 -26.46
N THR A 95 11.13 5.77 -25.54
CA THR A 95 11.23 6.33 -24.20
C THR A 95 12.70 6.42 -23.76
N THR A 96 13.01 7.36 -22.88
CA THR A 96 14.36 7.49 -22.32
C THR A 96 14.67 6.32 -21.38
N ALA A 97 15.85 5.73 -21.54
CA ALA A 97 16.32 4.67 -20.66
C ALA A 97 16.39 5.13 -19.19
N LEU A 98 16.19 4.20 -18.25
CA LEU A 98 16.34 4.49 -16.83
C LEU A 98 17.79 4.92 -16.52
N PRO A 99 17.99 5.94 -15.68
CA PRO A 99 19.35 6.36 -15.30
C PRO A 99 20.15 5.20 -14.68
N PRO A 100 21.45 5.04 -14.99
CA PRO A 100 22.26 3.93 -14.49
C PRO A 100 22.24 3.76 -12.96
N ALA A 101 22.17 4.85 -12.21
CA ALA A 101 22.06 4.83 -10.75
C ALA A 101 20.77 4.12 -10.26
N ILE A 102 19.65 4.27 -10.97
CA ILE A 102 18.38 3.60 -10.64
C ILE A 102 18.51 2.10 -10.86
N VAL A 103 19.07 1.71 -12.00
CA VAL A 103 19.26 0.31 -12.37
C VAL A 103 20.21 -0.38 -11.40
N ALA A 104 21.27 0.31 -10.95
CA ALA A 104 22.17 -0.19 -9.92
C ALA A 104 21.44 -0.44 -8.58
N GLY A 105 20.59 0.51 -8.16
CA GLY A 105 19.73 0.34 -6.98
C GLY A 105 18.76 -0.85 -7.12
N CYS A 106 18.08 -0.99 -8.26
CA CYS A 106 17.24 -2.15 -8.57
C CYS A 106 18.01 -3.47 -8.42
N LEU A 107 19.19 -3.55 -9.04
CA LEU A 107 20.03 -4.74 -9.03
C LEU A 107 20.45 -5.11 -7.61
N GLN A 108 20.85 -4.12 -6.81
CA GLN A 108 21.24 -4.37 -5.43
C GLN A 108 20.04 -4.84 -4.58
N SER A 109 18.87 -4.22 -4.76
CA SER A 109 17.63 -4.67 -4.10
C SER A 109 17.32 -6.14 -4.42
N ILE A 110 17.39 -6.54 -5.69
CA ILE A 110 17.17 -7.94 -6.11
C ILE A 110 18.20 -8.88 -5.46
N LYS A 111 19.49 -8.50 -5.43
CA LYS A 111 20.55 -9.29 -4.79
C LYS A 111 20.31 -9.50 -3.29
N VAL A 112 19.79 -8.48 -2.61
CA VAL A 112 19.43 -8.55 -1.19
C VAL A 112 18.21 -9.44 -1.01
N VAL A 113 17.09 -9.19 -1.72
CA VAL A 113 15.85 -10.00 -1.62
C VAL A 113 16.15 -11.49 -1.72
N ARG A 114 16.98 -11.89 -2.69
CA ARG A 114 17.33 -13.30 -2.97
C ARG A 114 18.00 -14.04 -1.82
N LYS A 115 18.49 -13.34 -0.80
CA LYS A 115 19.21 -13.91 0.34
C LYS A 115 18.46 -13.76 1.67
N ARG A 116 17.23 -13.25 1.65
CA ARG A 116 16.51 -12.83 2.86
C ARG A 116 15.25 -13.65 3.15
N ASP A 117 15.43 -14.97 3.24
CA ASP A 117 14.37 -15.90 3.64
C ASP A 117 13.87 -15.63 5.07
N ASP A 118 14.71 -15.03 5.91
CA ASP A 118 14.36 -14.52 7.24
C ASP A 118 13.27 -13.45 7.17
N LEU A 119 13.39 -12.49 6.24
CA LEU A 119 12.39 -11.43 6.05
C LEU A 119 11.08 -11.96 5.48
N ILE A 120 11.15 -12.96 4.59
CA ILE A 120 9.96 -13.63 4.06
C ILE A 120 9.21 -14.34 5.19
N SER A 121 9.93 -15.09 6.03
CA SER A 121 9.36 -15.80 7.17
C SER A 121 8.74 -14.83 8.19
N ALA A 122 9.41 -13.72 8.49
CA ALA A 122 8.90 -12.66 9.36
C ALA A 122 7.63 -11.99 8.79
N LEU A 123 7.60 -11.71 7.48
CA LEU A 123 6.44 -11.16 6.78
C LEU A 123 5.22 -12.07 6.93
N HIS A 124 5.40 -13.38 6.70
CA HIS A 124 4.32 -14.36 6.84
C HIS A 124 3.82 -14.46 8.29
N THR A 125 4.74 -14.45 9.26
CA THR A 125 4.42 -14.47 10.69
C THR A 125 3.59 -13.25 11.09
N ASN A 126 4.02 -12.05 10.70
CA ASN A 126 3.30 -10.81 11.00
C ASN A 126 1.93 -10.77 10.30
N THR A 127 1.87 -11.21 9.03
CA THR A 127 0.61 -11.29 8.28
C THR A 127 -0.39 -12.21 8.97
N LYS A 128 0.07 -13.40 9.41
CA LYS A 128 -0.76 -14.36 10.14
C LYS A 128 -1.30 -13.74 11.43
N ARG A 129 -0.44 -13.10 12.23
CA ARG A 129 -0.82 -12.39 13.46
C ARG A 129 -1.90 -11.33 13.19
N LEU A 130 -1.70 -10.46 12.19
CA LEU A 130 -2.70 -9.44 11.86
C LEU A 130 -4.03 -10.08 11.43
N ARG A 131 -3.99 -11.11 10.58
CA ARG A 131 -5.21 -11.81 10.12
C ARG A 131 -5.97 -12.44 11.28
N GLU A 132 -5.29 -13.10 12.21
CA GLU A 132 -5.90 -13.70 13.40
C GLU A 132 -6.54 -12.64 14.31
N LYS A 133 -5.86 -11.51 14.53
CA LYS A 133 -6.39 -10.41 15.35
C LYS A 133 -7.58 -9.70 14.70
N LEU A 134 -7.55 -9.47 13.38
CA LEU A 134 -8.71 -8.94 12.65
C LEU A 134 -9.90 -9.89 12.76
N LYS A 135 -9.68 -11.19 12.53
CA LYS A 135 -10.72 -12.21 12.66
C LYS A 135 -11.31 -12.25 14.07
N ALA A 136 -10.47 -12.24 15.11
CA ALA A 136 -10.89 -12.25 16.51
C ALA A 136 -11.74 -11.03 16.91
N ASN A 137 -11.65 -9.92 16.17
CA ASN A 137 -12.44 -8.71 16.39
C ASN A 137 -13.64 -8.58 15.44
N GLY A 138 -13.96 -9.64 14.69
CA GLY A 138 -15.07 -9.65 13.73
C GLY A 138 -14.82 -8.84 12.46
N ILE A 139 -13.57 -8.49 12.16
CA ILE A 139 -13.22 -7.75 10.95
C ILE A 139 -12.95 -8.74 9.83
N GLU A 140 -13.84 -8.77 8.84
CA GLU A 140 -13.75 -9.71 7.72
C GLU A 140 -12.67 -9.28 6.71
N VAL A 141 -11.65 -10.12 6.60
CA VAL A 141 -10.70 -10.10 5.48
C VAL A 141 -11.29 -10.95 4.35
N LEU A 142 -11.19 -10.48 3.12
CA LEU A 142 -11.67 -11.20 1.93
C LEU A 142 -11.18 -12.67 1.94
N LYS A 143 -12.11 -13.62 1.87
CA LYS A 143 -11.87 -15.06 2.07
C LYS A 143 -10.80 -15.63 1.13
N ASP A 144 -10.80 -15.19 -0.12
CA ASP A 144 -9.87 -15.66 -1.15
C ASP A 144 -8.47 -15.05 -1.02
N SER A 145 -8.27 -14.10 -0.11
CA SER A 145 -6.93 -13.59 0.15
C SER A 145 -6.12 -14.64 0.92
N THR A 146 -5.18 -15.27 0.22
CA THR A 146 -4.18 -16.20 0.77
C THR A 146 -2.78 -15.56 0.90
N THR A 147 -2.67 -14.26 0.58
CA THR A 147 -1.38 -13.56 0.47
C THR A 147 -1.09 -12.65 1.69
N HIS A 148 0.04 -11.93 1.64
CA HIS A 148 0.45 -10.91 2.63
C HIS A 148 -0.34 -9.60 2.57
N ILE A 149 -1.28 -9.49 1.62
CA ILE A 149 -2.19 -8.36 1.50
C ILE A 149 -3.53 -8.78 2.09
N LEU A 150 -4.05 -8.04 3.06
CA LEU A 150 -5.32 -8.29 3.75
C LEU A 150 -6.36 -7.24 3.32
N PRO A 151 -7.26 -7.56 2.38
CA PRO A 151 -8.32 -6.65 1.99
C PRO A 151 -9.43 -6.69 3.03
N VAL A 152 -9.66 -5.58 3.74
CA VAL A 152 -10.75 -5.41 4.71
C VAL A 152 -11.90 -4.69 4.04
N ILE A 153 -13.03 -5.37 3.88
CA ILE A 153 -14.20 -4.85 3.16
C ILE A 153 -14.94 -3.82 4.02
N ILE A 154 -15.26 -2.67 3.43
CA ILE A 154 -16.09 -1.63 4.02
C ILE A 154 -17.42 -1.53 3.26
N GLY A 155 -17.38 -1.64 1.93
CA GLY A 155 -18.57 -1.73 1.07
C GLY A 155 -19.29 -0.41 0.81
N ASP A 156 -18.73 0.71 1.28
CA ASP A 156 -19.23 2.06 1.03
C ASP A 156 -18.05 3.04 0.84
N SER A 157 -18.10 3.85 -0.23
CA SER A 157 -16.99 4.73 -0.60
C SER A 157 -16.80 5.92 0.34
N GLN A 158 -17.89 6.46 0.88
CA GLN A 158 -17.84 7.59 1.81
C GLN A 158 -17.30 7.12 3.16
N LYS A 159 -17.88 6.05 3.71
CA LYS A 159 -17.39 5.45 4.97
C LYS A 159 -15.94 4.97 4.86
N CYS A 160 -15.54 4.41 3.71
CA CYS A 160 -14.16 3.97 3.51
C CYS A 160 -13.17 5.14 3.59
N LYS A 161 -13.52 6.30 3.03
CA LYS A 161 -12.68 7.50 3.10
C LYS A 161 -12.66 8.12 4.49
N GLU A 162 -13.84 8.29 5.10
CA GLU A 162 -13.98 8.82 6.45
C GLU A 162 -13.23 7.97 7.47
N ALA A 163 -13.30 6.64 7.33
CA ALA A 163 -12.55 5.71 8.16
C ALA A 163 -11.03 5.87 7.99
N ALA A 164 -10.53 5.98 6.75
CA ALA A 164 -9.10 6.21 6.51
C ALA A 164 -8.63 7.55 7.08
N LYS A 165 -9.45 8.59 6.94
CA LYS A 165 -9.18 9.92 7.49
C LYS A 165 -9.11 9.88 9.01
N MET A 166 -10.07 9.23 9.67
CA MET A 166 -10.10 9.11 11.14
C MET A 166 -8.91 8.30 11.67
N LEU A 167 -8.53 7.21 10.99
CA LEU A 167 -7.31 6.46 11.32
C LEU A 167 -6.06 7.34 11.24
N PHE A 168 -5.98 8.19 10.23
CA PHE A 168 -4.85 9.09 10.02
C PHE A 168 -4.80 10.21 11.06
N GLU A 169 -5.91 10.93 11.27
CA GLU A 169 -5.95 12.12 12.12
C GLU A 169 -5.95 11.78 13.62
N THR A 170 -6.62 10.71 14.03
CA THR A 170 -6.77 10.36 15.45
C THR A 170 -5.67 9.42 15.94
N PHE A 171 -5.21 8.51 15.10
CA PHE A 171 -4.31 7.43 15.51
C PHE A 171 -2.95 7.46 14.81
N ASN A 172 -2.71 8.43 13.92
CA ASN A 172 -1.50 8.50 13.10
C ASN A 172 -1.25 7.21 12.30
N ILE A 173 -2.33 6.54 11.90
CA ILE A 173 -2.29 5.30 11.10
C ILE A 173 -2.63 5.65 9.65
N TYR A 174 -1.71 5.35 8.75
CA TYR A 174 -1.96 5.51 7.33
C TYR A 174 -2.36 4.20 6.67
N VAL A 175 -3.62 4.17 6.23
CA VAL A 175 -4.22 3.10 5.42
C VAL A 175 -4.91 3.76 4.22
N GLN A 176 -4.67 3.22 3.03
CA GLN A 176 -5.28 3.77 1.82
C GLN A 176 -6.69 3.19 1.62
N ALA A 177 -7.68 4.08 1.52
CA ALA A 177 -9.02 3.75 1.02
C ALA A 177 -8.97 3.41 -0.48
N ILE A 178 -9.47 2.23 -0.85
CA ILE A 178 -9.54 1.77 -2.25
C ILE A 178 -11.01 1.78 -2.70
N ASN A 179 -11.33 2.72 -3.58
CA ASN A 179 -12.67 2.96 -4.11
C ASN A 179 -12.72 2.76 -5.64
N ALA A 180 -13.91 2.88 -6.23
CA ALA A 180 -14.07 2.91 -7.68
C ALA A 180 -13.24 4.04 -8.32
N PRO A 181 -12.68 3.85 -9.54
CA PRO A 181 -12.85 2.70 -10.43
C PRO A 181 -11.93 1.50 -10.14
N THR A 182 -11.05 1.59 -9.13
CA THR A 182 -10.07 0.54 -8.80
C THR A 182 -10.73 -0.77 -8.38
N VAL A 183 -11.86 -0.67 -7.66
CA VAL A 183 -12.69 -1.81 -7.26
C VAL A 183 -14.15 -1.55 -7.66
N LYS A 184 -14.93 -2.61 -7.82
CA LYS A 184 -16.37 -2.50 -8.08
C LYS A 184 -17.06 -1.75 -6.95
N LYS A 185 -18.01 -0.87 -7.29
CA LYS A 185 -18.86 -0.18 -6.30
C LYS A 185 -19.54 -1.18 -5.36
N GLY A 186 -19.60 -0.86 -4.07
CA GLY A 186 -20.10 -1.74 -3.02
C GLY A 186 -19.07 -2.76 -2.52
N THR A 187 -17.84 -2.72 -3.05
CA THR A 187 -16.72 -3.58 -2.60
C THR A 187 -15.50 -2.76 -2.19
N GLU A 188 -15.74 -1.49 -1.81
CA GLU A 188 -14.75 -0.57 -1.28
C GLU A 188 -14.09 -1.18 -0.04
N ARG A 189 -12.78 -0.97 0.09
CA ARG A 189 -11.98 -1.72 1.04
C ARG A 189 -10.70 -0.99 1.41
N PHE A 190 -10.17 -1.36 2.55
CA PHE A 190 -8.76 -1.13 2.85
C PHE A 190 -7.92 -2.25 2.28
N ARG A 191 -6.77 -1.89 1.70
CA ARG A 191 -5.72 -2.84 1.35
C ARG A 191 -4.62 -2.71 2.39
N ILE A 192 -4.70 -3.53 3.44
CA ILE A 192 -3.77 -3.49 4.56
C ILE A 192 -2.67 -4.52 4.31
N ASN A 193 -1.43 -4.16 4.64
CA ASN A 193 -0.31 -5.09 4.69
C ASN A 193 0.62 -4.72 5.83
N VAL A 194 1.17 -5.74 6.47
CA VAL A 194 2.26 -5.61 7.44
C VAL A 194 3.56 -6.01 6.78
N THR A 195 4.67 -5.70 7.44
CA THR A 195 6.03 -6.01 6.99
C THR A 195 6.82 -6.56 8.16
N PRO A 196 8.04 -7.10 7.93
CA PRO A 196 8.93 -7.51 9.02
C PRO A 196 9.26 -6.37 10.00
N ASN A 197 9.20 -5.11 9.56
CA ASN A 197 9.54 -3.95 10.39
C ASN A 197 8.38 -3.48 11.30
N HIS A 198 7.18 -4.02 11.14
CA HIS A 198 6.07 -3.69 12.04
C HIS A 198 6.19 -4.47 13.34
N THR A 199 6.12 -3.78 14.47
CA THR A 199 6.13 -4.41 15.79
C THR A 199 4.77 -5.02 16.14
N ALA A 200 4.72 -5.87 17.16
CA ALA A 200 3.48 -6.46 17.64
C ALA A 200 2.51 -5.38 18.16
N GLU A 201 3.05 -4.38 18.86
CA GLU A 201 2.31 -3.28 19.45
C GLU A 201 1.69 -2.39 18.37
N GLN A 202 2.42 -2.16 17.26
CA GLN A 202 1.89 -1.42 16.11
C GLN A 202 0.73 -2.17 15.44
N ILE A 203 0.84 -3.51 15.32
CA ILE A 203 -0.25 -4.35 14.80
C ILE A 203 -1.47 -4.29 15.73
N ASP A 204 -1.25 -4.29 17.05
CA ASP A 204 -2.32 -4.24 18.05
C ASP A 204 -3.01 -2.88 18.08
N LEU A 205 -2.23 -1.80 17.95
CA LEU A 205 -2.75 -0.46 17.77
C LEU A 205 -3.60 -0.38 16.49
N LEU A 206 -3.12 -0.89 15.36
CA LEU A 206 -3.89 -0.92 14.12
C LEU A 206 -5.26 -1.58 14.30
N VAL A 207 -5.29 -2.78 14.90
CA VAL A 207 -6.53 -3.53 15.06
C VAL A 207 -7.50 -2.81 15.99
N SER A 208 -7.02 -2.32 17.14
CA SER A 208 -7.87 -1.59 18.09
C SER A 208 -8.40 -0.26 17.50
N SER A 209 -7.58 0.47 16.75
CA SER A 209 -8.01 1.68 16.02
C SER A 209 -9.05 1.37 14.94
N ILE A 210 -8.91 0.28 14.18
CA ILE A 210 -9.92 -0.11 13.18
C ILE A 210 -11.25 -0.43 13.87
N VAL A 211 -11.23 -1.19 14.98
CA VAL A 211 -12.44 -1.49 15.74
C VAL A 211 -13.14 -0.21 16.20
N PHE A 212 -12.39 0.72 16.80
CA PHE A 212 -12.94 2.01 17.24
C PHE A 212 -13.58 2.77 16.08
N VAL A 213 -12.89 2.91 14.95
CA VAL A 213 -13.38 3.64 13.77
C VAL A 213 -14.62 2.97 13.18
N PHE A 214 -14.64 1.63 13.13
CA PHE A 214 -15.80 0.89 12.61
C PHE A 214 -17.03 1.11 13.49
N ASP A 215 -16.86 1.12 14.81
CA ASP A 215 -17.95 1.39 15.74
C ASP A 215 -18.46 2.84 15.63
N GLN A 216 -17.56 3.82 15.53
CA GLN A 216 -17.96 5.23 15.34
C GLN A 216 -18.72 5.48 14.03
N LEU A 217 -18.32 4.80 12.94
CA LEU A 217 -18.93 4.99 11.61
C LEU A 217 -20.06 3.99 11.30
N ASN A 218 -20.45 3.17 12.29
CA ASN A 218 -21.44 2.10 12.13
C ASN A 218 -21.12 1.21 10.91
N ILE A 219 -19.86 0.79 10.77
CA ILE A 219 -19.40 -0.17 9.76
C ILE A 219 -19.62 -1.57 10.33
N LYS A 220 -20.27 -2.45 9.57
CA LYS A 220 -20.62 -3.79 10.04
C LYS A 220 -19.37 -4.62 10.33
N ARG A 221 -19.32 -5.22 11.51
CA ARG A 221 -18.40 -6.30 11.87
C ARG A 221 -19.14 -7.63 11.79
N SER A 222 -18.50 -8.67 11.31
CA SER A 222 -19.04 -10.02 11.31
C SER A 222 -19.13 -10.45 12.77
N VAL A 223 -20.35 -10.60 13.28
CA VAL A 223 -20.59 -11.03 14.66
C VAL A 223 -19.97 -12.41 14.81
N LEU A 224 -18.87 -12.51 15.56
CA LEU A 224 -18.42 -13.80 16.05
C LEU A 224 -19.50 -14.26 17.03
N VAL A 225 -20.30 -15.24 16.61
CA VAL A 225 -21.13 -16.01 17.53
C VAL A 225 -20.16 -16.59 18.56
N LYS A 226 -20.28 -16.11 19.81
CA LYS A 226 -19.56 -16.64 20.97
C LYS A 226 -19.88 -18.12 21.14
#